data_AF-A0A8B8PYJ3-F1
#
_entry.id   AF-A0A8B8PYJ3-F1
#
_cell.length_a   1.000
_cell.length_b   1.000
_cell.length_c   1.000
_cell.angle_alpha   90.00
_cell.angle_beta   90.00
_cell.angle_gamma   90.00
#
_symmetry.space_group_name_H-M   'P 1'
#
loop_
_entity.id
_entity.type
_entity.pdbx_description
1 polymer ?
#
loop_
_entity_poly.entity_id
_entity_poly.type
_entity_poly.pdbx_seq_one_letter_code
_entity_poly.pdbx_strand_id
1 'polypeptide(L)'
;MQLSTTLEYPLPSTSPKSLLFNPKTQNFGTLPNFPVRNRVCTPKMASLPGFSVRCRVAGGATESQSEYRTLVEFVGTAGIGVGDDLVLLFDHIQYACKRIASLVASPFNSSLGKQASLVGGVDGESGRDAPKPLDIVSNEIILSSLRNSGKVAVMASEEDDAPVWITDDGPFVVVTDPLDGSRNIDASIPTGTIFGIYNRLVELDHLPMDEKAQLNSLQSGTRLVASAYVLYSSATILCATFGSGTHAFTLDQSTGDFILTHPNIKIPPRGKFMEPKWKLF
;
A
#
# COMPACT_ATOMS: atom_id res chain seq x y z
N MET A 1 34.81 18.66 51.34
CA MET A 1 33.86 17.95 52.23
C MET A 1 32.63 17.63 51.42
N GLN A 2 32.45 16.35 51.10
CA GLN A 2 31.31 15.78 50.38
C GLN A 2 30.04 15.88 51.23
N LEU A 3 28.90 16.15 50.59
CA LEU A 3 27.61 15.65 51.05
C LEU A 3 26.84 15.16 49.83
N SER A 4 26.85 13.84 49.69
CA SER A 4 26.06 13.05 48.75
C SER A 4 24.66 12.86 49.34
N THR A 5 23.61 13.03 48.55
CA THR A 5 22.26 12.61 48.95
C THR A 5 21.68 11.76 47.82
N THR A 6 21.77 10.45 48.01
CA THR A 6 21.16 9.40 47.19
C THR A 6 19.67 9.29 47.54
N LEU A 7 18.80 9.47 46.53
CA LEU A 7 17.39 9.11 46.60
C LEU A 7 17.21 7.73 45.98
N GLU A 8 16.96 6.73 46.83
CA GLU A 8 16.55 5.38 46.43
C GLU A 8 15.04 5.35 46.13
N TYR A 9 14.66 4.82 44.97
CA TYR A 9 13.29 4.44 44.66
C TYR A 9 13.16 2.90 44.73
N PRO A 10 12.13 2.34 45.38
CA PRO A 10 11.96 0.89 45.47
C PRO A 10 11.38 0.30 44.18
N LEU A 11 12.01 -0.77 43.68
CA LEU A 11 11.51 -1.60 42.59
C LEU A 11 10.42 -2.56 43.10
N PRO A 12 9.24 -2.66 42.46
CA PRO A 12 8.32 -3.76 42.72
C PRO A 12 8.75 -5.02 41.97
N SER A 13 8.97 -6.09 42.74
CA SER A 13 9.22 -7.44 42.24
C SER A 13 7.89 -8.16 41.96
N THR A 14 7.55 -8.32 40.68
CA THR A 14 6.48 -9.23 40.26
C THR A 14 6.87 -9.94 38.97
N SER A 15 7.18 -11.23 39.07
CA SER A 15 7.34 -12.14 37.95
C SER A 15 6.02 -12.30 37.17
N PRO A 16 5.99 -12.21 35.83
CA PRO A 16 4.78 -12.48 35.07
C PRO A 16 4.48 -13.99 35.06
N LYS A 17 3.28 -14.37 35.50
CA LYS A 17 2.73 -15.73 35.37
C LYS A 17 2.47 -16.01 33.89
N SER A 18 3.02 -17.11 33.38
CA SER A 18 2.76 -17.61 32.03
C SER A 18 1.29 -18.05 31.90
N LEU A 19 0.53 -17.34 31.06
CA LEU A 19 -0.80 -17.78 30.64
C LEU A 19 -0.63 -18.81 29.52
N LEU A 20 -0.66 -20.09 29.92
CA LEU A 20 -0.73 -21.23 29.00
C LEU A 20 -2.09 -21.22 28.29
N PHE A 21 -2.05 -20.90 27.01
CA PHE A 21 -3.16 -20.99 26.08
C PHE A 21 -3.47 -22.46 25.80
N ASN A 22 -4.70 -22.90 26.03
CA ASN A 22 -5.12 -24.29 25.82
C ASN A 22 -6.28 -24.31 24.80
N PRO A 23 -6.04 -24.61 23.50
CA PRO A 23 -7.10 -24.63 22.51
C PRO A 23 -7.93 -25.92 22.65
N LYS A 24 -9.20 -25.77 23.06
CA LYS A 24 -10.17 -26.85 23.01
C LYS A 24 -10.58 -27.10 21.57
N THR A 25 -10.34 -28.32 21.09
CA THR A 25 -10.90 -28.87 19.86
C THR A 25 -12.40 -29.06 20.01
N GLN A 26 -13.19 -28.48 19.10
CA GLN A 26 -14.59 -28.85 18.90
C GLN A 26 -14.81 -29.16 17.42
N ASN A 27 -15.20 -30.40 17.16
CA ASN A 27 -15.64 -30.91 15.87
C ASN A 27 -17.17 -31.07 15.87
N PHE A 28 -17.71 -30.98 14.66
CA PHE A 28 -19.00 -31.45 14.13
C PHE A 28 -20.20 -30.49 14.06
N GLY A 29 -20.78 -30.45 12.85
CA GLY A 29 -22.13 -30.00 12.56
C GLY A 29 -22.36 -29.77 11.06
N THR A 30 -22.63 -30.84 10.30
CA THR A 30 -23.02 -30.80 8.87
C THR A 30 -24.55 -30.65 8.73
N LEU A 31 -24.98 -29.98 7.64
CA LEU A 31 -26.30 -29.98 6.93
C LEU A 31 -27.21 -28.74 7.14
N PRO A 32 -28.14 -28.40 6.21
CA PRO A 32 -28.41 -28.96 4.87
C PRO A 32 -28.49 -27.92 3.71
N ASN A 33 -28.46 -28.44 2.47
CA ASN A 33 -28.74 -27.74 1.22
C ASN A 33 -30.20 -27.22 1.14
N PHE A 34 -30.37 -25.96 0.72
CA PHE A 34 -31.66 -25.42 0.25
C PHE A 34 -31.54 -24.87 -1.18
N PRO A 35 -32.47 -25.20 -2.10
CA PRO A 35 -32.42 -24.75 -3.48
C PRO A 35 -33.06 -23.37 -3.62
N VAL A 36 -32.30 -22.36 -4.06
CA VAL A 36 -32.87 -21.05 -4.43
C VAL A 36 -33.04 -20.98 -5.95
N ARG A 37 -34.30 -20.85 -6.32
CA ARG A 37 -34.85 -20.89 -7.68
C ARG A 37 -34.67 -19.55 -8.38
N ASN A 38 -34.00 -19.55 -9.53
CA ASN A 38 -33.94 -18.41 -10.45
C ASN A 38 -35.36 -17.91 -10.83
N ARG A 39 -35.64 -16.63 -10.57
CA ARG A 39 -36.69 -15.87 -11.26
C ARG A 39 -36.09 -14.60 -11.83
N VAL A 40 -35.90 -14.63 -13.14
CA VAL A 40 -35.61 -13.47 -13.98
C VAL A 40 -36.91 -12.69 -14.17
N CYS A 41 -36.95 -11.44 -13.71
CA CYS A 41 -37.97 -10.46 -14.07
C CYS A 41 -37.29 -9.33 -14.84
N THR A 42 -37.58 -9.21 -16.14
CA THR A 42 -37.14 -8.11 -16.99
C THR A 42 -38.18 -6.99 -16.97
N PRO A 43 -37.80 -5.71 -16.77
CA PRO A 43 -38.59 -4.59 -17.23
C PRO A 43 -38.09 -4.15 -18.61
N LYS A 44 -39.06 -3.89 -19.49
CA LYS A 44 -38.91 -3.46 -20.88
C LYS A 44 -39.18 -1.95 -20.90
N MET A 45 -38.23 -1.10 -21.31
CA MET A 45 -38.54 0.24 -21.82
C MET A 45 -37.48 0.79 -22.80
N ALA A 46 -38.04 1.27 -23.91
CA ALA A 46 -37.62 2.26 -24.92
C ALA A 46 -36.13 2.53 -25.19
N SER A 47 -35.73 2.24 -26.43
CA SER A 47 -34.52 2.72 -27.09
C SER A 47 -34.73 4.12 -27.70
N LEU A 48 -33.75 5.01 -27.54
CA LEU A 48 -33.44 6.08 -28.51
C LEU A 48 -31.93 6.02 -28.83
N PRO A 49 -31.51 6.35 -30.07
CA PRO A 49 -30.18 6.03 -30.58
C PRO A 49 -29.19 7.16 -30.34
N GLY A 50 -27.95 6.82 -29.97
CA GLY A 50 -26.87 7.79 -29.94
C GLY A 50 -25.66 7.30 -29.15
N PHE A 51 -24.73 6.66 -29.85
CA PHE A 51 -23.37 6.37 -29.39
C PHE A 51 -23.24 5.41 -28.18
N SER A 52 -23.32 4.10 -28.45
CA SER A 52 -22.91 3.04 -27.52
C SER A 52 -21.63 2.39 -28.03
N VAL A 53 -20.53 2.56 -27.29
CA VAL A 53 -19.33 1.72 -27.45
C VAL A 53 -19.69 0.34 -26.91
N ARG A 54 -19.94 -0.59 -27.84
CA ARG A 54 -20.31 -1.97 -27.53
C ARG A 54 -19.05 -2.82 -27.43
N CYS A 55 -18.43 -2.90 -26.26
CA CYS A 55 -17.46 -3.97 -26.01
C CYS A 55 -18.23 -5.28 -25.83
N ARG A 56 -18.14 -6.16 -26.83
CA ARG A 56 -18.63 -7.54 -26.74
C ARG A 56 -17.69 -8.32 -25.82
N VAL A 57 -18.14 -8.66 -24.62
CA VAL A 57 -17.55 -9.78 -23.88
C VAL A 57 -18.12 -11.06 -24.49
N ALA A 58 -17.40 -11.62 -25.45
CA ALA A 58 -17.63 -12.98 -25.92
C ALA A 58 -16.91 -13.93 -24.95
N GLY A 59 -17.65 -14.85 -24.34
CA GLY A 59 -17.10 -15.89 -23.49
C GLY A 59 -16.37 -16.98 -24.29
N GLY A 60 -15.45 -17.67 -23.63
CA GLY A 60 -14.80 -18.87 -24.13
C GLY A 60 -13.65 -19.29 -23.23
N ALA A 61 -13.81 -20.43 -22.54
CA ALA A 61 -12.71 -21.13 -21.92
C ALA A 61 -11.80 -21.75 -22.99
N THR A 62 -10.55 -22.04 -22.59
CA THR A 62 -9.46 -22.80 -23.23
C THR A 62 -8.38 -22.06 -24.04
N GLU A 63 -7.14 -22.28 -23.57
CA GLU A 63 -5.82 -22.27 -24.22
C GLU A 63 -4.99 -20.97 -24.38
N SER A 64 -4.01 -20.85 -23.46
CA SER A 64 -2.64 -20.33 -23.60
C SER A 64 -2.28 -19.51 -24.85
N GLN A 65 -2.68 -18.25 -24.86
CA GLN A 65 -1.86 -17.17 -25.38
C GLN A 65 -1.34 -16.41 -24.17
N SER A 66 -0.06 -16.03 -24.17
CA SER A 66 0.51 -15.11 -23.17
C SER A 66 -0.11 -13.73 -23.39
N GLU A 67 -1.35 -13.60 -22.94
CA GLU A 67 -2.17 -12.40 -22.93
C GLU A 67 -1.53 -11.44 -21.94
N TYR A 68 -1.05 -10.30 -22.44
CA TYR A 68 -0.57 -9.21 -21.59
C TYR A 68 -1.74 -8.75 -20.72
N ARG A 69 -1.58 -8.87 -19.40
CA ARG A 69 -2.58 -8.43 -18.43
C ARG A 69 -2.05 -7.24 -17.67
N THR A 70 -2.82 -6.16 -17.65
CA THR A 70 -2.51 -5.00 -16.83
C THR A 70 -2.79 -5.29 -15.35
N LEU A 71 -2.21 -4.50 -14.45
CA LEU A 71 -2.49 -4.58 -13.01
C LEU A 71 -4.00 -4.51 -12.72
N VAL A 72 -4.70 -3.55 -13.30
CA VAL A 72 -6.14 -3.34 -13.05
C VAL A 72 -6.97 -4.54 -13.52
N GLU A 73 -6.67 -5.10 -14.70
CA GLU A 73 -7.34 -6.30 -15.20
C GLU A 73 -7.08 -7.52 -14.30
N PHE A 74 -5.85 -7.63 -13.78
CA PHE A 74 -5.46 -8.73 -12.90
C PHE A 74 -6.10 -8.65 -11.51
N VAL A 75 -6.21 -7.44 -10.93
CA VAL A 75 -6.87 -7.24 -9.63
C VAL A 75 -8.39 -7.33 -9.77
N GLY A 76 -8.93 -6.90 -10.91
CA GLY A 76 -10.35 -6.97 -11.22
C GLY A 76 -10.88 -8.39 -11.47
N THR A 77 -12.13 -8.46 -11.92
CA THR A 77 -12.89 -9.70 -12.16
C THR A 77 -12.24 -10.65 -13.17
N ALA A 78 -11.32 -10.16 -14.01
CA ALA A 78 -10.62 -10.97 -15.00
C ALA A 78 -9.40 -11.73 -14.43
N GLY A 79 -8.99 -11.46 -13.18
CA GLY A 79 -7.89 -12.13 -12.49
C GLY A 79 -8.30 -12.67 -11.12
N ILE A 80 -7.80 -12.06 -10.04
CA ILE A 80 -8.01 -12.54 -8.66
C ILE A 80 -9.39 -12.15 -8.12
N GLY A 81 -9.95 -11.01 -8.55
CA GLY A 81 -11.28 -10.55 -8.13
C GLY A 81 -11.31 -10.08 -6.66
N VAL A 82 -10.43 -9.15 -6.29
CA VAL A 82 -10.21 -8.73 -4.90
C VAL A 82 -11.26 -7.75 -4.34
N GLY A 83 -12.24 -7.37 -5.15
CA GLY A 83 -13.31 -6.40 -4.83
C GLY A 83 -13.10 -5.02 -5.45
N ASP A 84 -14.19 -4.37 -5.87
CA ASP A 84 -14.15 -3.12 -6.66
C ASP A 84 -13.44 -1.97 -5.93
N ASP A 85 -13.64 -1.86 -4.61
CA ASP A 85 -13.00 -0.82 -3.80
C ASP A 85 -11.47 -0.96 -3.77
N LEU A 86 -10.97 -2.19 -3.71
CA LEU A 86 -9.53 -2.46 -3.69
C LEU A 86 -8.92 -2.28 -5.09
N VAL A 87 -9.65 -2.64 -6.15
CA VAL A 87 -9.24 -2.34 -7.54
C VAL A 87 -9.06 -0.84 -7.73
N LEU A 88 -10.02 -0.03 -7.28
CA LEU A 88 -9.94 1.43 -7.38
C LEU A 88 -8.78 1.99 -6.54
N LEU A 89 -8.57 1.48 -5.33
CA LEU A 89 -7.42 1.88 -4.51
C LEU A 89 -6.09 1.59 -5.23
N PHE A 90 -5.93 0.41 -5.82
CA PHE A 90 -4.72 0.06 -6.56
C PHE A 90 -4.52 0.88 -7.83
N ASP A 91 -5.60 1.31 -8.49
CA ASP A 91 -5.50 2.25 -9.63
C ASP A 91 -4.88 3.59 -9.21
N HIS A 92 -5.29 4.12 -8.06
CA HIS A 92 -4.71 5.33 -7.50
C HIS A 92 -3.28 5.14 -6.97
N ILE A 93 -2.97 3.98 -6.38
CA ILE A 93 -1.60 3.64 -5.94
C ILE A 93 -0.67 3.56 -7.16
N GLN A 94 -1.04 2.83 -8.21
CA GLN A 94 -0.19 2.75 -9.40
C GLN A 94 0.02 4.12 -10.05
N TYR A 95 -0.98 4.99 -10.05
CA TYR A 95 -0.86 6.34 -10.58
C TYR A 95 0.17 7.16 -9.79
N ALA A 96 0.11 7.11 -8.45
CA ALA A 96 1.09 7.77 -7.59
C ALA A 96 2.51 7.24 -7.87
N CYS A 97 2.68 5.93 -7.94
CA CYS A 97 3.97 5.30 -8.21
C CYS A 97 4.53 5.62 -9.59
N LYS A 98 3.68 5.71 -10.63
CA LYS A 98 4.09 6.17 -11.98
C LYS A 98 4.64 7.59 -11.93
N ARG A 99 3.99 8.48 -11.16
CA ARG A 99 4.47 9.86 -10.96
C ARG A 99 5.79 9.91 -10.21
N ILE A 100 5.93 9.16 -9.11
CA ILE A 100 7.18 9.09 -8.35
C ILE A 100 8.31 8.53 -9.22
N ALA A 101 8.05 7.45 -9.98
CA ALA A 101 9.02 6.89 -10.91
C ALA A 101 9.51 7.93 -11.94
N SER A 102 8.59 8.73 -12.49
CA SER A 102 8.95 9.82 -13.41
C SER A 102 9.80 10.91 -12.74
N LEU A 103 9.56 11.21 -11.46
CA LEU A 103 10.35 12.19 -10.71
C LEU A 103 11.75 11.66 -10.37
N VAL A 104 11.83 10.41 -9.90
CA VAL A 104 13.09 9.72 -9.58
C VAL A 104 13.96 9.62 -10.84
N ALA A 105 13.37 9.36 -12.01
CA ALA A 105 14.08 9.30 -13.28
C ALA A 105 14.38 10.68 -13.91
N SER A 106 13.81 11.76 -13.37
CA SER A 106 13.99 13.10 -13.94
C SER A 106 15.39 13.66 -13.67
N PRO A 107 15.99 14.44 -14.59
CA PRO A 107 17.32 15.04 -14.39
C PRO A 107 17.35 16.08 -13.26
N PHE A 108 16.17 16.58 -12.86
CA PHE A 108 15.99 17.57 -11.80
C PHE A 108 16.10 16.99 -10.39
N ASN A 109 16.10 15.65 -10.23
CA ASN A 109 16.33 15.00 -8.94
C ASN A 109 17.67 15.43 -8.30
N SER A 110 18.70 15.68 -9.10
CA SER A 110 20.03 16.12 -8.68
C SER A 110 20.06 17.57 -8.15
N SER A 111 19.06 18.38 -8.51
CA SER A 111 18.87 19.74 -7.99
C SER A 111 18.02 19.74 -6.71
N LEU A 112 17.11 18.78 -6.56
CA LEU A 112 16.35 18.57 -5.32
C LEU A 112 17.25 18.13 -4.15
N GLY A 113 18.19 17.21 -4.38
CA GLY A 113 19.10 16.72 -3.33
C GLY A 113 20.12 17.76 -2.83
N LYS A 114 20.59 18.65 -3.72
CA LYS A 114 21.67 19.62 -3.40
C LYS A 114 21.23 20.80 -2.51
N GLN A 115 19.94 21.13 -2.47
CA GLN A 115 19.47 22.23 -1.62
C GLN A 115 19.11 21.81 -0.19
N ALA A 116 18.88 20.51 0.06
CA ALA A 116 18.59 20.00 1.40
C ALA A 116 19.78 20.14 2.37
N SER A 117 21.03 20.18 1.87
CA SER A 117 22.24 20.31 2.70
C SER A 117 22.68 21.76 2.98
N LEU A 118 21.94 22.77 2.50
CA LEU A 118 22.30 24.18 2.68
C LEU A 118 21.27 25.02 3.46
N VAL A 119 20.09 24.49 3.77
CA VAL A 119 19.05 25.24 4.52
C VAL A 119 19.19 24.98 6.01
N GLY A 120 20.34 25.38 6.54
CA GLY A 120 20.52 25.73 7.94
C GLY A 120 20.52 27.25 8.07
N GLY A 121 19.34 27.86 8.00
CA GLY A 121 19.15 29.25 8.43
C GLY A 121 18.54 30.21 7.40
N VAL A 122 17.73 31.10 7.96
CA VAL A 122 17.27 32.42 7.51
C VAL A 122 15.96 32.46 6.72
N ASP A 123 14.98 33.09 7.37
CA ASP A 123 13.75 33.65 6.83
C ASP A 123 13.96 34.36 5.48
N GLY A 124 13.16 33.98 4.49
CA GLY A 124 13.22 34.55 3.15
C GLY A 124 11.96 34.24 2.36
N GLU A 125 10.94 35.08 2.52
CA GLU A 125 9.75 35.11 1.69
C GLU A 125 10.14 35.49 0.25
N SER A 126 10.34 34.48 -0.61
CA SER A 126 10.36 34.65 -2.07
C SER A 126 10.03 33.34 -2.80
N GLY A 127 8.80 33.24 -3.30
CA GLY A 127 8.45 32.60 -4.58
C GLY A 127 8.61 31.09 -4.71
N ARG A 128 7.51 30.34 -4.52
CA ARG A 128 7.02 29.14 -5.24
C ARG A 128 7.93 28.00 -5.76
N ASP A 129 9.26 28.13 -5.79
CA ASP A 129 10.18 27.27 -6.57
C ASP A 129 11.44 26.85 -5.79
N ALA A 130 11.40 26.83 -4.45
CA ALA A 130 12.43 26.09 -3.71
C ALA A 130 12.20 24.58 -3.92
N PRO A 131 13.20 23.81 -4.41
CA PRO A 131 13.06 22.37 -4.59
C PRO A 131 12.78 21.70 -3.23
N LYS A 132 11.57 21.17 -3.05
CA LYS A 132 11.24 20.35 -1.88
C LYS A 132 12.03 19.03 -1.92
N PRO A 133 12.48 18.48 -0.78
CA PRO A 133 13.01 17.12 -0.71
C PRO A 133 12.10 16.10 -1.38
N LEU A 134 12.67 15.12 -2.09
CA LEU A 134 11.88 14.16 -2.88
C LEU A 134 10.96 13.30 -1.99
N ASP A 135 11.36 13.09 -0.74
CA ASP A 135 10.61 12.37 0.29
C ASP A 135 9.27 13.05 0.58
N ILE A 136 9.32 14.35 0.87
CA ILE A 136 8.14 15.20 1.09
C ILE A 136 7.24 15.23 -0.15
N VAL A 137 7.83 15.35 -1.34
CA VAL A 137 7.06 15.36 -2.60
C VAL A 137 6.38 14.01 -2.84
N SER A 138 7.07 12.91 -2.55
CA SER A 138 6.51 11.55 -2.69
C SER A 138 5.36 11.33 -1.71
N ASN A 139 5.52 11.77 -0.46
CA ASN A 139 4.46 11.75 0.54
C ASN A 139 3.22 12.55 0.09
N GLU A 140 3.41 13.78 -0.40
CA GLU A 140 2.33 14.64 -0.92
C GLU A 140 1.59 14.01 -2.10
N ILE A 141 2.32 13.36 -3.03
CA ILE A 141 1.75 12.67 -4.19
C ILE A 141 0.89 11.49 -3.75
N ILE A 142 1.40 10.66 -2.83
CA ILE A 142 0.68 9.51 -2.30
C ILE A 142 -0.58 9.97 -1.57
N LEU A 143 -0.45 10.90 -0.61
CA LEU A 143 -1.57 11.44 0.14
C LEU A 143 -2.65 12.03 -0.78
N SER A 144 -2.26 12.79 -1.79
CA SER A 144 -3.19 13.35 -2.77
C SER A 144 -3.90 12.27 -3.60
N SER A 145 -3.17 11.23 -4.01
CA SER A 145 -3.74 10.12 -4.78
C SER A 145 -4.73 9.31 -3.93
N LEU A 146 -4.37 9.00 -2.68
CA LEU A 146 -5.23 8.26 -1.75
C LEU A 146 -6.48 9.06 -1.38
N ARG A 147 -6.37 10.37 -1.17
CA ARG A 147 -7.53 11.27 -1.00
C ARG A 147 -8.48 11.21 -2.19
N ASN A 148 -7.93 11.28 -3.40
CA ASN A 148 -8.74 11.25 -4.63
C ASN A 148 -9.40 9.89 -4.89
N SER A 149 -8.86 8.80 -4.33
CA SER A 149 -9.50 7.48 -4.43
C SER A 149 -10.84 7.43 -3.71
N GLY A 150 -11.01 8.21 -2.63
CA GLY A 150 -12.16 8.13 -1.73
C GLY A 150 -12.29 6.80 -0.99
N LYS A 151 -11.29 5.91 -1.06
CA LYS A 151 -11.33 4.56 -0.44
C LYS A 151 -10.46 4.39 0.80
N VAL A 152 -9.74 5.44 1.19
CA VAL A 152 -8.82 5.40 2.33
C VAL A 152 -9.33 6.29 3.45
N ALA A 153 -9.58 5.72 4.62
CA ALA A 153 -9.94 6.48 5.81
C ALA A 153 -8.74 7.09 6.51
N VAL A 154 -7.63 6.35 6.58
CA VAL A 154 -6.41 6.78 7.28
C VAL A 154 -5.20 6.46 6.45
N MET A 155 -4.27 7.42 6.38
CA MET A 155 -2.92 7.22 5.89
C MET A 155 -1.93 7.41 7.04
N ALA A 156 -1.05 6.44 7.28
CA ALA A 156 0.12 6.62 8.12
C ALA A 156 1.37 6.54 7.25
N SER A 157 2.21 7.58 7.29
CA SER A 157 3.43 7.67 6.52
C SER A 157 4.64 7.68 7.45
N GLU A 158 5.78 7.19 6.99
CA GLU A 158 7.05 7.36 7.71
C GLU A 158 7.45 8.84 7.83
N GLU A 159 7.02 9.67 6.87
CA GLU A 159 7.34 11.11 6.79
C GLU A 159 6.45 12.02 7.65
N ASP A 160 5.39 11.47 8.27
CA ASP A 160 4.43 12.22 9.08
C ASP A 160 4.51 11.78 10.55
N ASP A 161 4.57 12.74 11.49
CA ASP A 161 4.63 12.45 12.94
C ASP A 161 3.40 11.69 13.47
N ALA A 162 2.26 11.87 12.81
CA ALA A 162 0.99 11.26 13.19
C ALA A 162 0.18 10.83 11.96
N PRO A 163 -0.62 9.74 12.06
CA PRO A 163 -1.50 9.32 10.97
C PRO A 163 -2.52 10.40 10.59
N VAL A 164 -2.73 10.56 9.29
CA VAL A 164 -3.66 11.54 8.72
C VAL A 164 -5.02 10.88 8.48
N TRP A 165 -6.06 11.38 9.14
CA TRP A 165 -7.45 11.04 8.82
C TRP A 165 -7.87 11.72 7.50
N ILE A 166 -8.33 10.93 6.54
CA ILE A 166 -8.66 11.39 5.18
C ILE A 166 -10.18 11.50 4.99
N THR A 167 -10.93 10.43 5.26
CA THR A 167 -12.39 10.40 5.08
C THR A 167 -13.06 9.43 6.04
N ASP A 168 -14.30 9.72 6.43
CA ASP A 168 -15.14 8.85 7.25
C ASP A 168 -15.84 7.74 6.45
N ASP A 169 -15.72 7.70 5.13
CA ASP A 169 -16.37 6.69 4.27
C ASP A 169 -15.38 5.64 3.70
N GLY A 170 -14.08 5.82 3.94
CA GLY A 170 -13.04 4.95 3.40
C GLY A 170 -13.04 3.56 4.08
N PRO A 171 -13.13 2.44 3.33
CA PRO A 171 -13.04 1.10 3.91
C PRO A 171 -11.61 0.70 4.31
N PHE A 172 -10.57 1.38 3.79
CA PHE A 172 -9.18 0.97 3.98
C PHE A 172 -8.35 1.93 4.83
N VAL A 173 -7.31 1.38 5.44
CA VAL A 173 -6.22 2.10 6.09
C VAL A 173 -4.94 1.76 5.34
N VAL A 174 -4.17 2.78 4.97
CA VAL A 174 -2.91 2.62 4.24
C VAL A 174 -1.76 3.05 5.13
N VAL A 175 -0.80 2.15 5.35
CA VAL A 175 0.50 2.47 5.94
C VAL A 175 1.53 2.48 4.82
N THR A 176 2.42 3.47 4.78
CA THR A 176 3.34 3.65 3.66
C THR A 176 4.70 4.16 4.10
N ASP A 177 5.73 3.67 3.41
CA ASP A 177 7.02 4.33 3.32
C ASP A 177 7.08 4.94 1.90
N PRO A 178 6.95 6.27 1.76
CA PRO A 178 6.81 6.91 0.45
C PRO A 178 8.07 6.76 -0.39
N LEU A 179 9.26 6.72 0.22
CA LEU A 179 10.53 6.62 -0.49
C LEU A 179 11.65 5.97 0.35
N ASP A 180 11.65 4.64 0.39
CA ASP A 180 12.69 3.84 1.04
C ASP A 180 14.03 4.02 0.32
N GLY A 181 15.04 4.40 1.08
CA GLY A 181 16.39 4.63 0.57
C GLY A 181 16.58 5.96 -0.15
N SER A 182 15.84 7.02 0.20
CA SER A 182 16.01 8.34 -0.43
C SER A 182 17.45 8.87 -0.45
N ARG A 183 18.21 8.59 0.61
CA ARG A 183 19.66 8.88 0.72
C ARG A 183 20.51 8.29 -0.41
N ASN A 184 20.00 7.28 -1.11
CA ASN A 184 20.68 6.55 -2.17
C ASN A 184 20.45 7.17 -3.57
N ILE A 185 19.55 8.15 -3.69
CA ILE A 185 19.17 8.75 -4.99
C ILE A 185 20.35 9.47 -5.64
N ASP A 186 21.15 10.22 -4.86
CA ASP A 186 22.33 10.93 -5.39
C ASP A 186 23.39 9.97 -5.94
N ALA A 187 23.41 8.73 -5.45
CA ALA A 187 24.29 7.66 -5.92
C ALA A 187 23.67 6.84 -7.05
N SER A 188 22.46 7.19 -7.53
CA SER A 188 21.70 6.42 -8.53
C SER A 188 21.51 4.96 -8.15
N ILE A 189 21.39 4.69 -6.85
CA ILE A 189 21.14 3.36 -6.29
C ILE A 189 19.61 3.14 -6.25
N PRO A 190 19.11 1.90 -6.41
CA PRO A 190 17.68 1.62 -6.40
C PRO A 190 16.99 2.09 -5.11
N THR A 191 15.82 2.68 -5.27
CA THR A 191 14.92 3.14 -4.18
C THR A 191 13.53 2.57 -4.42
N GLY A 192 12.61 2.67 -3.46
CA GLY A 192 11.27 2.14 -3.65
C GLY A 192 10.22 2.76 -2.73
N THR A 193 8.97 2.35 -2.93
CA THR A 193 7.84 2.73 -2.07
C THR A 193 7.21 1.47 -1.51
N ILE A 194 6.90 1.45 -0.21
CA ILE A 194 6.30 0.30 0.46
C ILE A 194 4.88 0.66 0.90
N PHE A 195 3.92 -0.23 0.67
CA PHE A 195 2.53 -0.08 1.11
C PHE A 195 2.06 -1.31 1.90
N GLY A 196 1.37 -1.05 3.00
CA GLY A 196 0.52 -2.02 3.70
C GLY A 196 -0.92 -1.53 3.72
N ILE A 197 -1.86 -2.40 3.38
CA ILE A 197 -3.29 -2.07 3.27
C ILE A 197 -4.08 -2.94 4.26
N TYR A 198 -4.78 -2.27 5.16
CA TYR A 198 -5.65 -2.88 6.16
C TYR A 198 -7.11 -2.47 5.93
N ASN A 199 -8.02 -3.24 6.49
CA ASN A 199 -9.40 -2.78 6.65
C ASN A 199 -9.49 -1.78 7.81
N ARG A 200 -10.34 -0.78 7.67
CA ARG A 200 -10.70 0.12 8.77
C ARG A 200 -11.42 -0.63 9.88
N LEU A 201 -11.10 -0.26 11.11
CA LEU A 201 -11.76 -0.69 12.33
C LEU A 201 -12.94 0.23 12.63
N VAL A 202 -14.10 -0.10 12.07
CA VAL A 202 -15.36 0.66 12.25
C VAL A 202 -15.78 0.69 13.72
N GLU A 203 -15.40 -0.32 14.51
CA GLU A 203 -15.64 -0.38 15.94
C GLU A 203 -15.01 0.78 16.72
N LEU A 204 -13.99 1.45 16.17
CA LEU A 204 -13.29 2.57 16.80
C LEU A 204 -13.85 3.95 16.42
N ASP A 205 -14.88 4.02 15.59
CA ASP A 205 -15.43 5.28 15.06
C ASP A 205 -16.01 6.21 16.14
N HIS A 206 -16.28 5.68 17.33
CA HIS A 206 -16.77 6.43 18.48
C HIS A 206 -15.68 7.25 19.21
N LEU A 207 -14.40 6.98 18.91
CA LEU A 207 -13.27 7.66 19.54
C LEU A 207 -12.95 9.01 18.85
N PRO A 208 -12.22 9.91 19.53
CA PRO A 208 -11.71 11.14 18.90
C PRO A 208 -10.85 10.86 17.66
N MET A 209 -10.84 11.79 16.71
CA MET A 209 -10.20 11.62 15.39
C MET A 209 -8.75 11.15 15.46
N ASP A 210 -7.92 11.77 16.30
CA ASP A 210 -6.50 11.45 16.41
C ASP A 210 -6.28 10.05 16.99
N GLU A 211 -7.05 9.68 18.01
CA GLU A 211 -6.97 8.38 18.66
C GLU A 211 -7.46 7.26 17.73
N LYS A 212 -8.60 7.45 17.05
CA LYS A 212 -9.09 6.48 16.08
C LYS A 212 -8.15 6.33 14.90
N ALA A 213 -7.50 7.40 14.43
CA ALA A 213 -6.51 7.34 13.35
C ALA A 213 -5.31 6.49 13.77
N GLN A 214 -4.75 6.75 14.96
CA GLN A 214 -3.60 6.02 15.48
C GLN A 214 -3.89 4.53 15.68
N LEU A 215 -5.01 4.19 16.31
CA LEU A 215 -5.37 2.78 16.55
C LEU A 215 -5.70 2.02 15.26
N ASN A 216 -6.27 2.70 14.26
CA ASN A 216 -6.50 2.11 12.93
C ASN A 216 -5.18 1.76 12.22
N SER A 217 -4.11 2.54 12.43
CA SER A 217 -2.79 2.29 11.85
C SER A 217 -1.98 1.22 12.59
N LEU A 218 -2.23 1.01 13.89
CA LEU A 218 -1.51 0.06 14.74
C LEU A 218 -2.12 -1.35 14.72
N GLN A 219 -2.46 -1.85 13.54
CA GLN A 219 -2.98 -3.21 13.36
C GLN A 219 -1.86 -4.25 13.25
N SER A 220 -2.14 -5.49 13.67
CA SER A 220 -1.22 -6.62 13.44
C SER A 220 -1.04 -6.86 11.94
N GLY A 221 0.20 -7.11 11.49
CA GLY A 221 0.51 -7.42 10.09
C GLY A 221 -0.21 -8.67 9.54
N THR A 222 -0.73 -9.54 10.42
CA THR A 222 -1.60 -10.67 10.01
C THR A 222 -2.95 -10.24 9.45
N ARG A 223 -3.37 -8.98 9.69
CA ARG A 223 -4.62 -8.39 9.19
C ARG A 223 -4.45 -7.65 7.86
N LEU A 224 -3.26 -7.69 7.25
CA LEU A 224 -3.04 -7.10 5.93
C LEU A 224 -3.95 -7.77 4.90
N VAL A 225 -4.72 -6.95 4.20
CA VAL A 225 -5.58 -7.39 3.10
C VAL A 225 -4.78 -7.44 1.81
N ALA A 226 -3.90 -6.45 1.64
CA ALA A 226 -2.95 -6.39 0.55
C ALA A 226 -1.68 -5.67 1.00
N SER A 227 -0.59 -5.93 0.29
CA SER A 227 0.66 -5.19 0.47
C SER A 227 1.36 -5.10 -0.88
N ALA A 228 2.08 -4.00 -1.09
CA ALA A 228 2.81 -3.76 -2.32
C ALA A 228 4.16 -3.11 -2.02
N TYR A 229 5.12 -3.38 -2.90
CA TYR A 229 6.41 -2.72 -2.96
C TYR A 229 6.68 -2.32 -4.41
N VAL A 230 7.08 -1.07 -4.62
CA VAL A 230 7.47 -0.57 -5.93
C VAL A 230 8.96 -0.27 -5.92
N LEU A 231 9.70 -0.94 -6.79
CA LEU A 231 11.13 -0.70 -7.00
C LEU A 231 11.31 0.31 -8.15
N TYR A 232 12.01 1.40 -7.87
CA TYR A 232 12.47 2.36 -8.87
C TYR A 232 13.96 2.12 -9.16
N SER A 233 14.23 1.49 -10.30
CA SER A 233 15.59 1.19 -10.77
C SER A 233 15.67 1.37 -12.29
N SER A 234 16.55 0.62 -12.97
CA SER A 234 16.61 0.55 -14.43
C SER A 234 15.27 0.20 -15.08
N ALA A 235 14.42 -0.55 -14.37
CA ALA A 235 13.00 -0.71 -14.64
C ALA A 235 12.20 -0.42 -13.37
N THR A 236 10.95 0.02 -13.54
CA THR A 236 10.01 0.17 -12.42
C THR A 236 9.19 -1.10 -12.27
N ILE A 237 9.27 -1.74 -11.10
CA ILE A 237 8.62 -3.03 -10.83
C ILE A 237 7.73 -2.87 -9.61
N LEU A 238 6.44 -3.15 -9.76
CA LEU A 238 5.47 -3.24 -8.67
C LEU A 238 5.28 -4.71 -8.30
N CYS A 239 5.67 -5.08 -7.09
CA CYS A 239 5.42 -6.39 -6.49
C CYS A 239 4.25 -6.26 -5.52
N ALA A 240 3.17 -7.02 -5.70
CA ALA A 240 2.01 -6.95 -4.82
C ALA A 240 1.49 -8.34 -4.44
N THR A 241 0.89 -8.41 -3.25
CA THR A 241 0.14 -9.56 -2.75
C THR A 241 -1.25 -9.12 -2.34
N PHE A 242 -2.22 -9.99 -2.60
CA PHE A 242 -3.65 -9.80 -2.32
C PHE A 242 -4.21 -10.95 -1.47
N GLY A 243 -3.33 -11.66 -0.74
CA GLY A 243 -3.65 -12.86 0.02
C GLY A 243 -3.50 -14.18 -0.76
N SER A 244 -3.52 -14.15 -2.09
CA SER A 244 -3.37 -15.33 -2.97
C SER A 244 -2.04 -15.32 -3.74
N GLY A 245 -0.94 -15.32 -2.99
CA GLY A 245 0.42 -15.29 -3.55
C GLY A 245 0.89 -13.89 -3.97
N THR A 246 2.16 -13.81 -4.35
CA THR A 246 2.83 -12.55 -4.72
C THR A 246 3.03 -12.49 -6.23
N HIS A 247 2.77 -11.34 -6.83
CA HIS A 247 2.86 -11.13 -8.28
C HIS A 247 3.70 -9.88 -8.54
N ALA A 248 4.51 -9.88 -9.59
CA ALA A 248 5.21 -8.68 -10.03
C ALA A 248 4.74 -8.20 -11.41
N PHE A 249 4.64 -6.88 -11.50
CA PHE A 249 4.23 -6.13 -12.65
C PHE A 249 5.36 -5.19 -13.02
N THR A 250 5.70 -5.09 -14.30
CA THR A 250 6.73 -4.17 -14.79
C THR A 250 6.05 -3.03 -15.53
N LEU A 251 6.45 -1.80 -15.23
CA LEU A 251 5.97 -0.62 -15.93
C LEU A 251 6.53 -0.63 -17.35
N ASP A 252 5.64 -0.70 -18.34
CA ASP A 252 5.98 -0.45 -19.73
C ASP A 252 5.90 1.05 -20.00
N GLN A 253 7.04 1.66 -20.33
CA GLN A 253 7.14 3.10 -20.61
C GLN A 253 6.43 3.50 -21.91
N SER A 254 6.15 2.56 -22.81
CA SER A 254 5.50 2.86 -24.10
C SER A 254 3.98 3.01 -23.96
N THR A 255 3.36 2.14 -23.17
CA THR A 255 1.92 2.19 -22.85
C THR A 255 1.63 3.01 -21.60
N GLY A 256 2.59 3.12 -20.69
CA GLY A 256 2.43 3.75 -19.39
C GLY A 256 1.75 2.84 -18.36
N ASP A 257 1.65 1.53 -18.62
CA ASP A 257 0.92 0.58 -17.77
C ASP A 257 1.81 -0.47 -17.09
N PHE A 258 1.37 -0.90 -15.90
CA PHE A 258 1.98 -2.02 -15.19
C PHE A 258 1.46 -3.33 -15.77
N ILE A 259 2.35 -4.06 -16.44
CA ILE A 259 2.05 -5.33 -17.10
C ILE A 259 2.54 -6.48 -16.23
N LEU A 260 1.70 -7.51 -16.05
CA LEU A 260 2.05 -8.71 -15.30
C LEU A 260 3.23 -9.43 -15.97
N THR A 261 4.37 -9.51 -15.27
CA THR A 261 5.58 -10.17 -15.77
C THR A 261 5.91 -11.46 -15.02
N HIS A 262 5.68 -11.48 -13.70
CA HIS A 262 5.99 -12.64 -12.87
C HIS A 262 4.80 -13.00 -11.97
N PRO A 263 3.91 -13.90 -12.43
CA PRO A 263 2.82 -14.40 -11.59
C PRO A 263 3.34 -15.38 -10.52
N ASN A 264 2.75 -15.32 -9.32
CA ASN A 264 2.95 -16.27 -8.21
C ASN A 264 4.43 -16.55 -7.88
N ILE A 265 5.17 -15.47 -7.62
CA ILE A 265 6.57 -15.50 -7.20
C ILE A 265 6.70 -16.34 -5.93
N LYS A 266 7.68 -17.26 -5.93
CA LYS A 266 8.05 -18.06 -4.77
C LYS A 266 9.54 -17.93 -4.51
N ILE A 267 9.89 -17.72 -3.25
CA ILE A 267 11.28 -17.73 -2.81
C ILE A 267 11.79 -19.18 -2.92
N PRO A 268 12.97 -19.42 -3.52
CA PRO A 268 13.54 -20.76 -3.60
C PRO A 268 13.83 -21.31 -2.19
N PRO A 269 13.70 -22.63 -1.97
CA PRO A 269 13.84 -23.23 -0.64
C PRO A 269 15.23 -23.07 -0.02
N ARG A 270 16.25 -22.75 -0.82
CA ARG A 270 17.60 -22.49 -0.34
C ARG A 270 18.22 -21.32 -1.10
N GLY A 271 18.61 -20.29 -0.36
CA GLY A 271 19.42 -19.19 -0.87
C GLY A 271 20.88 -19.61 -1.03
N LYS A 272 21.52 -19.14 -2.12
CA LYS A 272 22.98 -19.24 -2.31
C LYS A 272 23.72 -17.99 -1.82
N PHE A 273 22.98 -16.93 -1.53
CA PHE A 273 23.48 -15.65 -1.10
C PHE A 273 22.97 -15.37 0.31
N MET A 274 23.84 -14.82 1.14
CA MET A 274 23.52 -14.32 2.46
C MET A 274 23.90 -12.85 2.48
N GLU A 275 22.97 -11.99 2.83
CA GLU A 275 23.26 -10.57 3.06
C GLU A 275 23.62 -10.40 4.55
N PRO A 276 24.86 -10.02 4.88
CA PRO A 276 25.36 -10.07 6.26
C PRO A 276 24.95 -8.87 7.13
N LYS A 277 24.15 -7.92 6.63
CA LYS A 277 23.70 -6.75 7.40
C LYS A 277 22.33 -7.00 8.05
N TRP A 278 22.32 -7.80 9.10
CA TRP A 278 21.27 -7.76 10.12
C TRP A 278 21.89 -7.33 11.44
N LYS A 279 22.11 -6.02 11.62
CA LYS A 279 22.26 -5.49 12.97
C LYS A 279 20.85 -5.33 13.54
N LEU A 280 20.42 -6.35 14.27
CA LEU A 280 19.35 -6.19 15.25
C LEU A 280 19.82 -5.12 16.24
N PHE A 281 19.11 -3.99 16.27
CA PHE A 281 19.18 -3.04 17.38
C PHE A 281 18.38 -3.59 18.56
#